data_AF-Q8FSS8-F1
#
_entry.id   AF-Q8FSS8-F1
#
_cell.length_a   1.000
_cell.length_b   1.000
_cell.length_c   1.000
_cell.angle_alpha   90.00
_cell.angle_beta   90.00
_cell.angle_gamma   90.00
#
_symmetry.space_group_name_H-M   'P 1'
#
loop_
_entity.id
_entity.type
_entity.pdbx_description
1 polymer ?
#
loop_
_entity_poly.entity_id
_entity_poly.type
_entity_poly.pdbx_seq_one_letter_code
_entity_poly.pdbx_strand_id
1 'polypeptide(L)'
;MNTSLNPHDAQQLLDRADKLRHSVAGFSLSWIGFVGICAGSALYAIGVPVWTTTDFPHAILLTTALAWILSFAVFSIVVAIRAGSAPRGFAIRWGLMMAAWALLWVVTTFLGPEFTAWQAAGTAGGFLLLALVGPTWELISTPRSARSAQ
;
A
#
# COMPACT_ATOMS: atom_id res chain seq x y z
N MET A 1 39.45 -22.84 14.68
CA MET A 1 39.49 -21.57 13.92
C MET A 1 38.78 -20.53 14.76
N ASN A 2 39.56 -19.73 15.50
CA ASN A 2 39.03 -18.64 16.33
C ASN A 2 38.80 -17.44 15.43
N THR A 3 37.53 -17.14 15.14
CA THR A 3 37.10 -15.89 14.52
C THR A 3 37.22 -14.76 15.54
N SER A 4 38.45 -14.32 15.82
CA SER A 4 38.66 -13.04 16.49
C SER A 4 38.27 -11.95 15.49
N LEU A 5 37.00 -11.51 15.53
CA LEU A 5 36.60 -10.28 14.85
C LEU A 5 37.53 -9.17 15.34
N ASN A 6 38.33 -8.63 14.43
CA ASN A 6 39.20 -7.51 14.71
C ASN A 6 38.31 -6.33 15.17
N PRO A 7 38.61 -5.63 16.29
CA PRO A 7 37.79 -4.53 16.78
C PRO A 7 37.48 -3.47 15.73
N HIS A 8 38.40 -3.27 14.78
CA HIS A 8 38.23 -2.36 13.66
C HIS A 8 37.15 -2.82 12.65
N ASP A 9 37.06 -4.12 12.37
CA ASP A 9 36.05 -4.69 11.48
C ASP A 9 34.67 -4.67 12.15
N ALA A 10 34.62 -4.87 13.47
CA ALA A 10 33.40 -4.74 14.25
C ALA A 10 32.89 -3.28 14.26
N GLN A 11 33.79 -2.30 14.39
CA GLN A 11 33.44 -0.88 14.28
C GLN A 11 32.97 -0.51 12.87
N GLN A 12 33.60 -1.01 11.81
CA GLN A 12 33.13 -0.78 10.44
C GLN A 12 31.75 -1.38 10.17
N LEU A 13 31.45 -2.55 10.73
CA LEU A 13 30.12 -3.16 10.62
C LEU A 13 29.06 -2.37 11.38
N LEU A 14 29.39 -1.84 12.56
CA LEU A 14 28.51 -0.95 13.32
C LEU A 14 28.29 0.39 12.62
N ASP A 15 29.33 1.02 12.07
CA ASP A 15 29.23 2.26 11.30
C ASP A 15 28.42 2.07 10.01
N ARG A 16 28.55 0.91 9.34
CA ARG A 16 27.69 0.54 8.21
C ARG A 16 26.24 0.36 8.67
N ALA A 17 26.02 -0.31 9.79
CA ALA A 17 24.69 -0.51 10.34
C ALA A 17 24.04 0.82 10.75
N ASP A 18 24.80 1.75 11.32
CA ASP A 18 24.30 3.07 11.71
C ASP A 18 24.07 3.99 10.50
N LYS A 19 24.92 3.94 9.46
CA LYS A 19 24.69 4.65 8.19
C LYS A 19 23.46 4.11 7.46
N LEU A 20 23.27 2.79 7.40
CA LEU A 20 22.07 2.15 6.86
C LEU A 20 20.82 2.49 7.68
N ARG A 21 20.96 2.63 9.00
CA ARG A 21 19.85 3.03 9.89
C ARG A 21 19.44 4.49 9.68
N HIS A 22 20.37 5.38 9.32
CA HIS A 22 20.09 6.79 9.07
C HIS A 22 19.60 7.08 7.64
N SER A 23 20.00 6.30 6.63
CA SER A 23 19.58 6.53 5.23
C SER A 23 18.20 5.97 4.89
N VAL A 24 17.56 5.23 5.80
CA VAL A 24 16.36 4.41 5.53
C VAL A 24 15.09 4.97 6.17
N ALA A 25 15.17 6.11 6.86
CA ALA A 25 14.08 6.63 7.68
C ALA A 25 13.17 7.65 6.95
N GLY A 26 12.71 7.30 5.74
CA GLY A 26 11.76 8.10 4.96
C GLY A 26 10.35 7.48 4.93
N PHE A 27 9.33 8.29 4.63
CA PHE A 27 8.01 7.80 4.25
C PHE A 27 8.01 7.41 2.76
N SER A 28 7.52 6.22 2.42
CA SER A 28 7.51 5.75 1.03
C SER A 28 6.36 6.37 0.23
N LEU A 29 6.69 7.06 -0.87
CA LEU A 29 5.69 7.67 -1.77
C LEU A 29 4.79 6.64 -2.47
N SER A 30 5.17 5.36 -2.48
CA SER A 30 4.32 4.26 -2.98
C SER A 30 2.98 4.15 -2.25
N TRP A 31 2.89 4.65 -1.02
CA TRP A 31 1.63 4.74 -0.28
C TRP A 31 0.59 5.62 -0.97
N ILE A 32 1.01 6.63 -1.75
CA ILE A 32 0.09 7.46 -2.56
C ILE A 32 -0.59 6.59 -3.61
N GLY A 33 0.17 5.70 -4.25
CA GLY A 33 -0.41 4.78 -5.22
C GLY A 33 -1.34 3.75 -4.56
N PHE A 34 -0.98 3.26 -3.38
CA PHE A 34 -1.87 2.40 -2.60
C PHE A 34 -3.20 3.09 -2.24
N VAL A 35 -3.17 4.36 -1.85
CA VAL A 35 -4.37 5.17 -1.60
C VAL A 35 -5.21 5.31 -2.87
N GLY A 36 -4.60 5.57 -4.01
CA GLY A 36 -5.29 5.64 -5.30
C GLY A 36 -5.96 4.33 -5.72
N ILE A 37 -5.29 3.20 -5.47
CA ILE A 37 -5.87 1.85 -5.64
C ILE A 37 -7.11 1.68 -4.75
N CYS A 38 -7.01 2.00 -3.46
CA CYS A 38 -8.12 1.88 -2.52
C CYS A 38 -9.30 2.80 -2.88
N ALA A 39 -9.03 4.03 -3.32
CA ALA A 39 -10.07 4.97 -3.76
C ALA A 39 -10.85 4.44 -4.96
N GLY A 40 -10.16 3.92 -5.98
CA GLY A 40 -10.80 3.28 -7.12
C GLY A 40 -11.66 2.08 -6.72
N SER A 41 -11.15 1.27 -5.79
CA SER A 41 -11.89 0.11 -5.28
C SER A 41 -13.12 0.49 -4.46
N ALA A 42 -13.04 1.53 -3.65
CA ALA A 42 -14.18 2.07 -2.89
C ALA A 42 -15.28 2.60 -3.81
N LEU A 43 -14.90 3.35 -4.86
CA LEU A 43 -15.83 3.85 -5.86
C LEU A 43 -16.51 2.70 -6.62
N TYR A 44 -15.77 1.66 -6.98
CA TYR A 44 -16.35 0.47 -7.61
C TYR A 44 -17.34 -0.25 -6.68
N ALA A 45 -17.00 -0.41 -5.39
CA ALA A 45 -17.86 -1.07 -4.41
C ALA A 45 -19.24 -0.41 -4.27
N ILE A 46 -19.29 0.94 -4.30
CA ILE A 46 -20.54 1.70 -4.25
C ILE A 46 -21.21 1.77 -5.63
N GLY A 47 -20.40 1.84 -6.70
CA GLY A 47 -20.88 2.00 -8.06
C GLY A 47 -21.60 0.75 -8.57
N VAL A 48 -21.10 -0.45 -8.27
CA VAL A 48 -21.64 -1.71 -8.82
C VAL A 48 -23.13 -1.90 -8.56
N PRO A 49 -23.64 -1.79 -7.32
CA PRO A 49 -25.07 -1.98 -7.04
C PRO A 49 -25.98 -0.96 -7.71
N VAL A 50 -25.47 0.25 -7.98
CA VAL A 50 -26.22 1.31 -8.68
C VAL A 50 -26.19 1.05 -10.19
N TRP A 51 -25.04 0.62 -10.72
CA TRP A 51 -24.82 0.41 -12.15
C TRP A 51 -25.59 -0.78 -12.71
N THR A 52 -25.91 -1.76 -11.88
CA THR A 52 -26.79 -2.89 -12.27
C THR A 52 -28.24 -2.45 -12.49
N THR A 53 -28.64 -1.27 -12.01
CA THR A 53 -29.99 -0.73 -12.23
C THR A 53 -30.15 0.07 -13.52
N THR A 54 -29.06 0.37 -14.24
CA THR A 54 -29.06 1.35 -15.35
C THR A 54 -28.97 0.74 -16.75
N ASP A 55 -29.23 -0.56 -16.93
CA ASP A 55 -29.05 -1.32 -18.20
C ASP A 55 -27.65 -1.19 -18.84
N PHE A 56 -26.70 -0.53 -18.18
CA PHE A 56 -25.36 -0.34 -18.68
C PHE A 56 -24.52 -1.62 -18.48
N PRO A 57 -23.65 -1.98 -19.43
CA PRO A 57 -22.81 -3.16 -19.29
C PRO A 57 -21.89 -3.08 -18.07
N HIS A 58 -22.02 -4.03 -17.15
CA HIS A 58 -21.15 -4.16 -15.97
C HIS A 58 -19.66 -4.25 -16.35
N ALA A 59 -19.35 -4.83 -17.51
CA ALA A 59 -17.99 -4.92 -18.05
C ALA A 59 -17.33 -3.54 -18.21
N ILE A 60 -18.08 -2.49 -18.54
CA ILE A 60 -17.54 -1.12 -18.68
C ILE A 60 -17.11 -0.57 -17.33
N LEU A 61 -17.95 -0.75 -16.30
CA LEU A 61 -17.62 -0.32 -14.95
C LEU A 61 -16.39 -1.07 -14.40
N LEU A 62 -16.36 -2.40 -14.57
CA LEU A 62 -15.24 -3.23 -14.13
C LEU A 62 -13.93 -2.87 -14.85
N THR A 63 -13.96 -2.71 -16.18
CA THR A 63 -12.76 -2.34 -16.95
C THR A 63 -12.24 -0.95 -16.58
N THR A 64 -13.13 0.00 -16.33
CA THR A 64 -12.76 1.34 -15.87
C THR A 64 -12.10 1.30 -14.49
N ALA A 65 -12.66 0.54 -13.55
CA ALA A 65 -12.08 0.37 -12.22
C ALA A 65 -10.71 -0.34 -12.28
N LEU A 66 -10.58 -1.39 -13.09
CA LEU A 66 -9.31 -2.09 -13.28
C LEU A 66 -8.25 -1.19 -13.93
N ALA A 67 -8.60 -0.37 -14.92
CA ALA A 67 -7.68 0.58 -15.54
C ALA A 67 -7.16 1.62 -14.53
N TRP A 68 -8.03 2.11 -13.65
CA TRP A 68 -7.68 3.01 -12.56
C TRP A 68 -6.72 2.34 -11.56
N ILE A 69 -7.10 1.16 -11.06
CA ILE A 69 -6.29 0.37 -10.12
C ILE A 69 -4.92 0.07 -10.72
N LEU A 70 -4.86 -0.35 -11.99
CA LEU A 70 -3.62 -0.67 -12.68
C LEU A 70 -2.72 0.56 -12.79
N SER A 71 -3.28 1.73 -13.10
CA SER A 71 -2.52 2.98 -13.22
C SER A 71 -1.81 3.34 -11.91
N PHE A 72 -2.50 3.22 -10.78
CA PHE A 72 -1.92 3.47 -9.46
C PHE A 72 -1.01 2.34 -8.97
N ALA A 73 -1.24 1.10 -9.39
CA ALA A 73 -0.31 -0.01 -9.16
C ALA A 73 1.01 0.21 -9.90
N VAL A 74 0.96 0.58 -11.18
CA VAL A 74 2.14 0.94 -11.99
C VAL A 74 2.86 2.13 -11.36
N PHE A 75 2.14 3.18 -10.97
CA PHE A 75 2.74 4.31 -10.25
C PHE A 75 3.47 3.86 -8.97
N SER A 76 2.84 3.02 -8.14
CA SER A 76 3.45 2.50 -6.90
C SER A 76 4.74 1.74 -7.17
N ILE A 77 4.75 0.89 -8.20
CA ILE A 77 5.90 0.08 -8.62
C ILE A 77 7.03 0.99 -9.12
N VAL A 78 6.73 1.95 -10.00
CA VAL A 78 7.72 2.88 -10.53
C VAL A 78 8.37 3.69 -9.41
N VAL A 79 7.57 4.20 -8.48
CA VAL A 79 8.07 4.92 -7.30
C VAL A 79 8.94 4.02 -6.42
N ALA A 80 8.52 2.79 -6.16
CA ALA A 80 9.29 1.84 -5.36
C ALA A 80 10.65 1.51 -5.99
N ILE A 81 10.69 1.31 -7.31
CA ILE A 81 11.94 1.07 -8.06
C ILE A 81 12.85 2.30 -8.01
N ARG A 82 12.29 3.50 -8.20
CA ARG A 82 13.04 4.77 -8.22
C ARG A 82 13.56 5.19 -6.84
N ALA A 83 12.92 4.78 -5.76
CA ALA A 83 13.32 5.12 -4.40
C ALA A 83 14.70 4.53 -4.00
N GLY A 84 15.18 3.48 -4.68
CA GLY A 84 16.53 2.90 -4.50
C GLY A 84 16.75 2.14 -3.19
N SER A 85 16.17 2.60 -2.08
CA SER A 85 16.14 1.92 -0.79
C SER A 85 14.81 2.19 -0.10
N ALA A 86 14.06 1.12 0.19
CA ALA A 86 12.82 1.22 0.94
C ALA A 86 13.09 1.25 2.46
N PRO A 87 12.23 1.90 3.26
CA PRO A 87 12.29 1.85 4.71
C PRO A 87 12.34 0.42 5.25
N ARG A 88 13.02 0.20 6.38
CA ARG A 88 13.14 -1.14 6.96
C ARG A 88 11.74 -1.70 7.24
N GLY A 89 11.46 -2.91 6.78
CA GLY A 89 10.16 -3.55 6.94
C GLY A 89 9.04 -2.95 6.08
N PHE A 90 9.32 -2.00 5.18
CA PHE A 90 8.33 -1.46 4.23
C PHE A 90 7.73 -2.58 3.38
N ALA A 91 8.57 -3.44 2.78
CA ALA A 91 8.11 -4.50 1.89
C ALA A 91 7.10 -5.45 2.55
N ILE A 92 7.32 -5.78 3.83
CA ILE A 92 6.41 -6.64 4.60
C ILE A 92 5.08 -5.93 4.83
N ARG A 93 5.11 -4.67 5.30
CA ARG A 93 3.88 -3.91 5.61
C ARG A 93 3.07 -3.57 4.36
N TRP A 94 3.75 -3.16 3.30
CA TRP A 94 3.13 -2.90 2.01
C TRP A 94 2.54 -4.19 1.42
N GLY A 95 3.28 -5.31 1.49
CA GLY A 95 2.79 -6.62 1.05
C GLY A 95 1.56 -7.08 1.82
N LEU A 96 1.52 -6.90 3.15
CA LEU A 96 0.34 -7.20 3.97
C LEU A 96 -0.87 -6.34 3.59
N MET A 97 -0.66 -5.04 3.36
CA MET A 97 -1.74 -4.14 2.94
C MET A 97 -2.27 -4.49 1.54
N MET A 98 -1.39 -4.84 0.60
CA MET A 98 -1.80 -5.31 -0.73
C MET A 98 -2.53 -6.64 -0.68
N ALA A 99 -2.12 -7.57 0.19
CA ALA A 99 -2.84 -8.82 0.40
C ALA A 99 -4.24 -8.59 0.98
N ALA A 100 -4.36 -7.72 1.99
CA ALA A 100 -5.65 -7.33 2.57
C ALA A 100 -6.54 -6.64 1.53
N TRP A 101 -5.98 -5.72 0.74
CA TRP A 101 -6.68 -5.08 -0.37
C TRP A 101 -7.14 -6.11 -1.41
N ALA A 102 -6.28 -7.03 -1.82
CA ALA A 102 -6.61 -8.04 -2.84
C ALA A 102 -7.76 -8.96 -2.38
N LEU A 103 -7.75 -9.38 -1.11
CA LEU A 103 -8.84 -10.13 -0.51
C LEU A 103 -10.14 -9.35 -0.57
N LEU A 104 -10.13 -8.09 -0.16
CA LEU A 104 -11.31 -7.23 -0.18
C LEU A 104 -11.80 -6.97 -1.61
N TRP A 105 -10.89 -6.79 -2.57
CA TRP A 105 -11.19 -6.62 -3.99
C TRP A 105 -11.85 -7.85 -4.61
N VAL A 106 -11.35 -9.05 -4.31
CA VAL A 106 -11.97 -10.32 -4.74
C VAL A 106 -13.39 -10.41 -4.23
N VAL A 107 -13.60 -10.18 -2.93
CA VAL A 107 -14.94 -10.18 -2.32
C VAL A 107 -15.86 -9.18 -3.03
N THR A 108 -15.38 -7.96 -3.27
CA THR A 108 -16.15 -6.89 -3.93
C THR A 108 -16.50 -7.23 -5.38
N THR A 109 -15.56 -7.82 -6.12
CA THR A 109 -15.76 -8.13 -7.55
C THR A 109 -16.80 -9.24 -7.74
N PHE A 110 -16.77 -10.27 -6.90
CA PHE A 110 -17.66 -11.43 -7.05
C PHE A 110 -19.00 -11.27 -6.34
N LEU A 111 -19.05 -10.57 -5.20
CA LEU A 111 -20.27 -10.40 -4.42
C LEU A 111 -20.89 -9.00 -4.55
N GLY A 112 -20.17 -8.05 -5.14
CA GLY A 112 -20.60 -6.66 -5.29
C GLY A 112 -21.99 -6.47 -5.91
N PRO A 113 -22.38 -7.22 -6.97
CA PRO A 113 -23.72 -7.09 -7.56
C PRO A 113 -24.86 -7.38 -6.59
N GLU A 114 -24.62 -8.21 -5.57
CA GLU A 114 -25.61 -8.64 -4.58
C GLU A 114 -25.56 -7.81 -3.29
N PHE A 115 -24.69 -6.81 -3.20
CA PHE A 115 -24.57 -6.00 -2.01
C PHE A 115 -25.80 -5.10 -1.80
N THR A 116 -26.34 -5.16 -0.60
CA THR A 116 -27.19 -4.08 -0.07
C THR A 116 -26.39 -2.78 0.04
N ALA A 117 -27.08 -1.63 0.08
CA ALA A 117 -26.43 -0.33 0.23
C ALA A 117 -25.48 -0.27 1.45
N TRP A 118 -25.85 -0.90 2.57
CA TRP A 118 -25.00 -0.96 3.77
C TRP A 118 -23.76 -1.84 3.59
N GLN A 119 -23.87 -2.96 2.86
CA GLN A 119 -22.71 -3.80 2.54
C GLN A 119 -21.77 -3.09 1.58
N ALA A 120 -22.30 -2.39 0.57
CA ALA A 120 -21.51 -1.59 -0.35
C ALA A 120 -20.77 -0.44 0.37
N ALA A 121 -21.48 0.30 1.23
CA ALA A 121 -20.90 1.35 2.05
C ALA A 121 -19.85 0.81 3.04
N GLY A 122 -20.13 -0.34 3.67
CA GLY A 122 -19.21 -1.01 4.59
C GLY A 122 -17.93 -1.46 3.90
N THR A 123 -18.04 -2.09 2.73
CA THR A 123 -16.90 -2.52 1.92
C THR A 123 -16.07 -1.32 1.42
N ALA A 124 -16.73 -0.25 0.96
CA ALA A 124 -16.06 0.99 0.60
C ALA A 124 -15.33 1.62 1.81
N GLY A 125 -15.98 1.62 2.98
CA GLY A 125 -15.34 1.99 4.24
C GLY A 125 -14.11 1.14 4.55
N GLY A 126 -14.16 -0.16 4.29
CA GLY A 126 -13.01 -1.08 4.41
C GLY A 126 -11.82 -0.66 3.53
N PHE A 127 -12.06 -0.30 2.27
CA PHE A 127 -11.00 0.20 1.40
C PHE A 127 -10.42 1.54 1.89
N LEU A 128 -11.28 2.47 2.34
CA LEU A 128 -10.82 3.75 2.88
C LEU A 128 -10.03 3.58 4.19
N LEU A 129 -10.43 2.64 5.04
CA LEU A 129 -9.68 2.29 6.25
C LEU A 129 -8.31 1.70 5.89
N LEU A 130 -8.25 0.77 4.94
CA LEU A 130 -6.96 0.24 4.46
C LEU A 130 -6.06 1.36 3.94
N ALA A 131 -6.63 2.30 3.16
CA ALA A 131 -5.91 3.46 2.61
C ALA A 131 -5.26 4.33 3.69
N LEU A 132 -5.80 4.35 4.91
CA LEU A 132 -5.26 5.12 6.04
C LEU A 132 -4.34 4.28 6.93
N VAL A 133 -4.70 3.02 7.19
CA VAL A 133 -3.98 2.13 8.11
C VAL A 133 -2.55 1.89 7.64
N GLY A 134 -2.35 1.57 6.37
CA GLY A 134 -1.01 1.31 5.82
C GLY A 134 -0.05 2.50 5.98
N PRO A 135 -0.39 3.69 5.45
CA PRO A 135 0.44 4.89 5.59
C PRO A 135 0.65 5.30 7.05
N THR A 136 -0.38 5.18 7.89
CA THR A 136 -0.29 5.53 9.31
C THR A 136 0.65 4.58 10.05
N TRP A 137 0.57 3.27 9.77
CA TRP A 137 1.49 2.27 10.31
C TRP A 137 2.94 2.58 9.90
N GLU A 138 3.17 3.03 8.65
CA GLU A 138 4.47 3.51 8.22
C GLU A 138 4.96 4.69 9.06
N LEU A 139 4.15 5.74 9.18
CA LEU A 139 4.50 6.95 9.92
C LEU A 139 4.83 6.70 11.41
N ILE A 140 4.15 5.74 12.04
CA ILE A 140 4.37 5.39 13.45
C ILE A 140 5.66 4.58 13.62
N SER A 141 5.96 3.71 12.67
CA SER A 141 7.14 2.83 12.73
C SER A 141 8.46 3.52 12.40
N THR A 142 8.43 4.66 11.71
CA THR A 142 9.63 5.37 11.26
C THR A 142 10.14 6.29 12.38
N PRO A 143 11.37 6.11 12.89
CA PRO A 143 11.91 6.89 14.01
C PRO A 143 11.97 8.39 13.72
N ARG A 144 11.63 9.21 14.73
CA ARG A 144 11.46 10.67 14.64
C ARG A 144 12.75 11.45 14.30
N SER A 145 13.93 10.86 14.49
CA SER A 145 15.24 11.49 14.24
C SER A 145 15.55 11.74 12.75
N ALA A 146 14.78 11.19 11.83
CA ALA A 146 14.91 11.46 10.40
C ALA A 146 14.05 12.63 9.91
N ARG A 147 13.19 13.17 10.78
CA ARG A 147 12.27 14.27 10.45
C ARG A 147 12.91 15.66 10.59
N SER A 148 14.10 15.75 11.18
CA SER A 148 14.84 17.00 11.42
C SER A 148 15.99 17.25 10.44
N ALA A 149 16.13 16.43 9.40
CA ALA A 149 17.17 16.56 8.38
C ALA A 149 16.62 16.92 6.98
N GLN A 150 15.35 17.31 6.91
CA GLN A 150 14.73 17.92 5.72
C GLN A 150 14.50 19.41 5.94
#